data_AF-A0A377ZV68-F1
#
_entry.id   AF-A0A377ZV68-F1
#
_cell.length_a   1.000
_cell.length_b   1.000
_cell.length_c   1.000
_cell.angle_alpha   90.00
_cell.angle_beta   90.00
_cell.angle_gamma   90.00
#
_symmetry.space_group_name_H-M   'P 1'
#
loop_
_entity.id
_entity.type
_entity.pdbx_description
1 polymer ?
#
loop_
_entity_poly.entity_id
_entity_poly.type
_entity_poly.pdbx_seq_one_letter_code
_entity_poly.pdbx_strand_id
1 'polypeptide(L)'
;MALILPQEAQEHAGVWEYLNELLAGDNPIADLRVFDLRESMANGGGPACLRLRVVLTAEEYQAVNPHVLMNDTLFATLNDWVDRYYRDRLTQADLADPKLLREGRDALDRLTQILQLGSVYPFQQ
;
A
#
# COMPACT_ATOMS: atom_id res chain seq x y z
N MET A 1 -13.32 17.66 2.81
CA MET A 1 -12.75 16.48 2.14
C MET A 1 -11.25 16.70 1.96
N ALA A 2 -10.47 15.63 1.93
CA ALA A 2 -9.04 15.69 1.61
C ALA A 2 -8.78 14.99 0.27
N LEU A 3 -7.91 15.56 -0.56
CA LEU A 3 -7.38 14.88 -1.74
C LEU A 3 -6.04 14.23 -1.40
N ILE A 4 -5.92 12.93 -1.69
CA ILE A 4 -4.69 12.16 -1.56
C ILE A 4 -4.06 12.06 -2.95
N LEU A 5 -2.86 12.62 -3.09
CA LEU A 5 -2.21 12.87 -4.37
C LEU A 5 -0.83 12.20 -4.42
N PRO A 6 -0.37 11.75 -5.60
CA PRO A 6 1.02 11.34 -5.79
C PRO A 6 1.92 12.58 -5.92
N GLN A 7 3.21 12.44 -5.64
CA GLN A 7 4.20 13.53 -5.68
C GLN A 7 4.27 14.25 -7.03
N GLU A 8 4.05 13.53 -8.13
CA GLU A 8 4.05 14.04 -9.51
C GLU A 8 2.99 15.15 -9.72
N ALA A 9 1.88 15.12 -8.97
CA ALA A 9 0.86 16.17 -9.02
C ALA A 9 1.35 17.50 -8.45
N GLN A 10 2.26 17.47 -7.47
CA GLN A 10 2.91 18.65 -6.91
C GLN A 10 4.06 19.13 -7.79
N GLU A 11 4.78 18.22 -8.45
CA GLU A 11 5.90 18.54 -9.34
C GLU A 11 5.44 19.17 -10.67
N HIS A 12 4.25 18.84 -11.14
CA HIS A 12 3.68 19.45 -12.34
C HIS A 12 3.03 20.81 -12.04
N ALA A 13 3.75 21.90 -12.36
CA ALA A 13 3.35 23.28 -12.02
C ALA A 13 1.88 23.63 -12.32
N GLY A 14 1.40 23.36 -13.54
CA GLY A 14 0.01 23.69 -13.90
C GLY A 14 -1.05 22.85 -13.18
N VAL A 15 -0.69 21.65 -12.72
CA VAL A 15 -1.61 20.79 -11.94
C VAL A 15 -1.62 21.28 -10.50
N TRP A 16 -0.45 21.59 -9.95
CA TRP A 16 -0.35 22.10 -8.59
C TRP A 16 -1.03 23.46 -8.42
N GLU A 17 -0.90 24.36 -9.39
CA GLU A 17 -1.61 25.65 -9.41
C GLU A 17 -3.12 25.43 -9.39
N TYR A 18 -3.64 24.59 -10.28
CA TYR A 18 -5.06 24.24 -10.32
C TYR A 18 -5.55 23.62 -9.00
N LEU A 19 -4.78 22.72 -8.38
CA LEU A 19 -5.17 22.11 -7.11
C LEU A 19 -5.20 23.12 -5.96
N ASN A 20 -4.32 24.12 -5.96
CA ASN A 20 -4.34 25.19 -4.96
C ASN A 20 -5.51 26.17 -5.20
N GLU A 21 -5.84 26.48 -6.45
CA GLU A 21 -7.06 27.24 -6.76
C GLU A 21 -8.31 26.48 -6.28
N LEU A 22 -8.37 25.17 -6.57
CA LEU A 22 -9.43 24.29 -6.11
C LEU A 22 -9.52 24.25 -4.58
N LEU A 23 -8.39 24.20 -3.88
CA LEU A 23 -8.33 24.23 -2.42
C LEU A 23 -8.84 25.55 -1.83
N ALA A 24 -8.62 26.67 -2.52
CA ALA A 24 -9.03 28.00 -2.06
C ALA A 24 -10.50 28.35 -2.39
N GLY A 25 -11.11 27.62 -3.34
CA GLY A 25 -12.48 27.86 -3.78
C GLY A 25 -13.56 27.45 -2.77
N ASP A 26 -14.79 27.91 -3.00
CA ASP A 26 -15.97 27.52 -2.20
C ASP A 26 -16.48 26.13 -2.62
N ASN A 27 -15.85 25.08 -2.06
CA ASN A 27 -16.20 23.70 -2.33
C ASN A 27 -15.80 22.77 -1.16
N PRO A 28 -16.17 21.47 -1.18
CA PRO A 28 -15.89 20.57 -0.07
C PRO A 28 -14.42 20.19 0.14
N ILE A 29 -13.49 20.48 -0.76
CA ILE A 29 -12.07 20.10 -0.65
C ILE A 29 -11.36 21.13 0.24
N ALA A 30 -10.78 20.67 1.34
CA ALA A 30 -10.19 21.52 2.38
C ALA A 30 -8.76 21.11 2.77
N ASP A 31 -8.21 20.06 2.14
CA ASP A 31 -6.89 19.53 2.44
C ASP A 31 -6.30 18.81 1.21
N LEU A 32 -5.01 19.00 0.96
CA LEU A 32 -4.23 18.30 -0.07
C LEU A 32 -3.09 17.55 0.62
N ARG A 33 -3.07 16.22 0.51
CA ARG A 33 -2.01 15.38 1.07
C ARG A 33 -1.25 14.70 -0.05
N VAL A 34 0.04 15.00 -0.12
CA VAL A 34 0.95 14.44 -1.13
C VAL A 34 1.74 13.29 -0.53
N PHE A 35 1.84 12.19 -1.27
CA PHE A 35 2.63 11.01 -0.89
C PHE A 35 3.59 10.63 -2.02
N ASP A 36 4.81 10.26 -1.64
CA ASP A 36 5.78 9.66 -2.55
C ASP A 36 5.42 8.19 -2.78
N LEU A 37 5.03 7.86 -4.02
CA LEU A 37 4.67 6.52 -4.46
C LEU A 37 5.41 6.15 -5.76
N ARG A 38 6.63 6.69 -5.96
CA ARG A 38 7.40 6.56 -7.21
C ARG A 38 7.46 5.13 -7.75
N GLU A 39 7.69 4.14 -6.89
CA GLU A 39 7.76 2.72 -7.30
C GLU A 39 6.45 2.21 -7.91
N SER A 40 5.30 2.62 -7.37
CA SER A 40 3.99 2.24 -7.91
C SER A 40 3.63 3.08 -9.14
N MET A 41 3.91 4.38 -9.10
CA MET A 41 3.68 5.32 -10.20
C MET A 41 4.49 4.95 -11.45
N ALA A 42 5.70 4.43 -11.29
CA ALA A 42 6.53 3.92 -12.39
C ALA A 42 5.86 2.76 -13.16
N ASN A 43 4.92 2.06 -12.54
CA ASN A 43 4.07 1.03 -13.15
C ASN A 43 2.61 1.48 -13.34
N GLY A 44 2.32 2.78 -13.29
CA GLY A 44 0.99 3.36 -13.51
C GLY A 44 0.01 3.25 -12.33
N GLY A 45 0.50 2.95 -11.13
CA GLY A 45 -0.30 2.84 -9.91
C GLY A 45 -0.24 4.08 -9.04
N GLY A 46 -1.28 4.92 -9.07
CA GLY A 46 -1.42 6.06 -8.14
C GLY A 46 -2.06 5.67 -6.80
N PRO A 47 -2.28 6.65 -5.88
CA PRO A 47 -2.85 6.40 -4.55
C PRO A 47 -4.19 5.66 -4.59
N ALA A 48 -5.03 5.99 -5.57
CA ALA A 48 -6.34 5.35 -5.75
C ALA A 48 -6.25 3.91 -6.26
N CYS A 49 -5.18 3.54 -6.96
CA CYS A 49 -4.98 2.19 -7.50
C CYS A 49 -4.55 1.19 -6.42
N LEU A 50 -3.86 1.66 -5.38
CA LEU A 50 -3.35 0.83 -4.28
C LEU A 50 -4.39 0.51 -3.19
N ARG A 51 -5.65 0.90 -3.37
CA ARG A 51 -6.69 0.76 -2.33
C ARG A 51 -8.04 0.32 -2.89
N LEU A 52 -8.71 -0.54 -2.14
CA LEU A 52 -10.11 -0.92 -2.36
C LEU A 52 -11.00 -0.23 -1.32
N ARG A 53 -12.01 0.54 -1.78
CA ARG A 53 -12.99 1.15 -0.87
C ARG A 53 -14.12 0.16 -0.61
N VAL A 54 -14.33 -0.21 0.64
CA VAL A 54 -15.43 -1.08 1.10
C VAL A 54 -16.19 -0.33 2.19
N VAL A 55 -17.46 -0.04 1.95
CA VAL A 55 -18.33 0.58 2.95
C VAL A 55 -18.89 -0.53 3.83
N LEU A 56 -18.75 -0.38 5.14
CA LEU A 56 -19.18 -1.37 6.13
C LEU A 56 -20.04 -0.70 7.20
N THR A 57 -21.08 -1.39 7.63
CA THR A 57 -21.78 -1.11 8.88
C THR A 57 -20.89 -1.46 10.08
N ALA A 58 -21.29 -1.03 11.29
CA ALA A 58 -20.55 -1.37 12.50
C ALA A 58 -20.47 -2.89 12.74
N GLU A 59 -21.54 -3.63 12.46
CA GLU A 59 -21.58 -5.09 12.59
C GLU A 59 -20.64 -5.78 11.59
N GLU A 60 -20.69 -5.37 10.31
CA GLU A 60 -19.80 -5.93 9.28
C GLU A 60 -18.33 -5.59 9.56
N TYR A 61 -18.04 -4.39 10.09
CA TYR A 61 -16.68 -4.02 10.50
C TYR A 61 -16.14 -4.93 11.60
N GLN A 62 -16.97 -5.31 12.59
CA GLN A 62 -16.57 -6.26 13.64
C GLN A 62 -16.36 -7.68 13.11
N ALA A 63 -16.94 -8.03 11.95
CA ALA A 63 -16.76 -9.32 11.31
C ALA A 63 -15.48 -9.40 10.43
N VAL A 64 -14.82 -8.27 10.15
CA VAL A 64 -13.53 -8.25 9.43
C VAL A 64 -12.47 -8.94 10.28
N ASN A 65 -11.55 -9.69 9.66
CA ASN A 65 -10.38 -10.23 10.34
C ASN A 65 -9.60 -9.07 11.01
N PRO A 66 -9.55 -8.98 12.36
CA PRO A 66 -8.94 -7.84 13.03
C PRO A 66 -7.43 -7.72 12.76
N HIS A 67 -6.78 -8.81 12.34
CA HIS A 67 -5.34 -8.86 12.07
C HIS A 67 -4.93 -8.17 10.76
N VAL A 68 -5.88 -7.72 9.94
CA VAL A 68 -5.60 -6.90 8.75
C VAL A 68 -5.94 -5.42 8.94
N LEU A 69 -6.51 -5.03 10.09
CA LEU A 69 -6.86 -3.65 10.38
C LEU A 69 -5.62 -2.88 10.85
N MET A 70 -5.26 -1.83 10.11
CA MET A 70 -4.04 -1.06 10.36
C MET A 70 -4.07 -0.37 11.73
N ASN A 71 -2.96 -0.49 12.45
CA ASN A 71 -2.66 0.14 13.73
C ASN A 71 -1.13 0.20 13.91
N ASP A 72 -0.64 0.86 14.96
CA ASP A 72 0.80 1.04 15.20
C ASP A 72 1.56 -0.28 15.30
N THR A 73 0.97 -1.29 15.95
CA THR A 73 1.58 -2.63 16.09
C THR A 73 1.71 -3.33 14.75
N LEU A 74 0.65 -3.34 13.94
CA LEU A 74 0.67 -3.96 12.61
C LEU A 74 1.60 -3.21 11.68
N PHE A 75 1.61 -1.87 11.74
CA PHE A 75 2.52 -1.04 10.97
C PHE A 75 3.98 -1.39 11.25
N ALA A 76 4.40 -1.39 12.53
CA ALA A 76 5.76 -1.76 12.90
C ALA A 76 6.12 -3.20 12.47
N THR A 77 5.20 -4.14 12.72
CA THR A 77 5.39 -5.56 12.36
C THR A 77 5.57 -5.76 10.86
N LEU A 78 4.80 -5.05 10.03
CA LEU A 78 4.92 -5.14 8.58
C LEU A 78 6.21 -4.49 8.06
N ASN A 79 6.66 -3.38 8.66
CA ASN A 79 7.97 -2.79 8.31
C ASN A 79 9.12 -3.74 8.66
N ASP A 80 9.13 -4.33 9.86
CA ASP A 80 10.15 -5.32 10.26
C ASP A 80 10.13 -6.56 9.33
N TRP A 81 8.94 -6.98 8.89
CA TRP A 81 8.79 -8.06 7.92
C TRP A 81 9.36 -7.66 6.54
N VAL A 82 9.09 -6.44 6.07
CA VAL A 82 9.68 -5.92 4.83
C VAL A 82 11.20 -5.88 4.94
N ASP A 83 11.76 -5.28 5.99
CA ASP A 83 13.21 -5.16 6.19
C ASP A 83 13.93 -6.51 6.23
N ARG A 84 13.26 -7.56 6.71
CA ARG A 84 13.82 -8.91 6.76
C ARG A 84 13.87 -9.61 5.40
N TYR A 85 12.88 -9.40 4.53
CA TYR A 85 12.68 -10.23 3.34
C TYR A 85 12.86 -9.51 2.01
N TYR A 86 12.70 -8.19 1.96
CA TYR A 86 12.72 -7.43 0.71
C TYR A 86 14.15 -7.06 0.34
N ARG A 87 14.45 -7.17 -0.96
CA ARG A 87 15.70 -6.68 -1.54
C ARG A 87 15.55 -5.20 -1.86
N ASP A 88 16.64 -4.45 -1.70
CA ASP A 88 16.74 -3.04 -2.11
C ASP A 88 16.88 -2.84 -3.63
N ARG A 89 17.21 -3.92 -4.35
CA ARG A 89 17.29 -3.95 -5.82
C ARG A 89 16.79 -5.28 -6.37
N LEU A 90 15.96 -5.20 -7.41
CA LEU A 90 15.50 -6.36 -8.17
C LEU A 90 15.46 -6.03 -9.67
N THR A 91 15.93 -6.96 -10.48
CA THR A 91 15.86 -6.89 -11.94
C THR A 91 15.20 -8.15 -12.50
N GLN A 92 14.84 -8.12 -13.79
CA GLN A 92 14.25 -9.30 -14.44
C GLN A 92 15.15 -10.54 -14.39
N ALA A 93 16.48 -10.36 -14.44
CA ALA A 93 17.42 -11.48 -14.35
C ALA A 93 17.41 -12.17 -12.98
N ASP A 94 17.14 -11.41 -11.92
CA ASP A 94 17.08 -11.93 -10.55
C ASP A 94 15.88 -12.85 -10.32
N LEU A 95 14.85 -12.78 -11.18
CA LEU A 95 13.68 -13.66 -11.12
C LEU A 95 14.04 -15.14 -11.32
N ALA A 96 15.20 -15.43 -11.95
CA ALA A 96 15.69 -16.79 -12.13
C ALA A 96 16.45 -17.32 -10.90
N ASP A 97 16.74 -16.48 -9.90
CA ASP A 97 17.46 -16.88 -8.69
C ASP A 97 16.59 -17.79 -7.80
N PRO A 98 16.94 -19.07 -7.60
CA PRO A 98 16.17 -19.96 -6.73
C PRO A 98 16.18 -19.53 -5.25
N LYS A 99 17.09 -18.64 -4.85
CA LYS A 99 17.06 -18.02 -3.52
C LYS A 99 15.88 -17.07 -3.37
N LEU A 100 15.58 -16.26 -4.39
CA LEU A 100 14.43 -15.34 -4.39
C LEU A 100 13.12 -16.10 -4.18
N LEU A 101 12.98 -17.26 -4.84
CA LEU A 101 11.80 -18.13 -4.68
C LEU A 101 11.65 -18.62 -3.23
N ARG A 102 12.75 -19.04 -2.59
CA ARG A 102 12.73 -19.51 -1.20
C ARG A 102 12.40 -18.38 -0.24
N GLU A 103 13.08 -17.24 -0.38
CA GLU A 103 12.84 -16.02 0.39
C GLU A 103 11.36 -15.60 0.29
N GLY A 104 10.78 -15.62 -0.92
CA GLY A 104 9.38 -15.26 -1.13
C GLY A 104 8.39 -16.22 -0.46
N ARG A 105 8.65 -17.54 -0.49
CA ARG A 105 7.80 -18.52 0.20
C ARG A 105 7.87 -18.36 1.72
N ASP A 106 9.07 -18.25 2.27
CA ASP A 106 9.27 -18.04 3.71
C ASP A 106 8.63 -16.72 4.18
N ALA A 107 8.75 -15.66 3.36
CA ALA A 107 8.12 -14.36 3.63
C ALA A 107 6.59 -14.47 3.66
N LEU A 108 5.98 -15.12 2.65
CA LEU A 108 4.53 -15.29 2.59
C LEU A 108 3.99 -16.20 3.70
N ASP A 109 4.70 -17.28 4.06
CA ASP A 109 4.37 -18.12 5.21
C ASP A 109 4.36 -17.31 6.50
N ARG A 110 5.35 -16.43 6.68
CA ARG A 110 5.39 -15.56 7.85
C ARG A 110 4.26 -14.52 7.82
N LEU A 111 3.94 -13.97 6.65
CA LEU A 111 2.89 -12.97 6.50
C LEU A 111 1.50 -13.55 6.81
N THR A 112 1.18 -14.76 6.36
CA THR A 112 -0.11 -15.40 6.69
C THR A 112 -0.25 -15.67 8.19
N GLN A 113 0.84 -15.92 8.90
CA GLN A 113 0.83 -16.02 10.36
C GLN A 113 0.60 -14.67 11.04
N ILE A 114 1.28 -13.61 10.57
CA ILE A 114 1.09 -12.23 11.08
C ILE A 114 -0.37 -11.80 10.93
N LEU A 115 -0.94 -12.04 9.75
CA LEU A 115 -2.29 -11.61 9.37
C LEU A 115 -3.39 -12.64 9.72
N GLN A 116 -3.02 -13.77 10.32
CA GLN A 116 -3.91 -14.88 10.67
C GLN A 116 -4.84 -15.34 9.53
N LEU A 117 -4.26 -15.61 8.36
CA LEU A 117 -5.00 -15.99 7.15
C LEU A 117 -5.10 -17.50 6.93
N GLY A 118 -4.36 -18.30 7.71
CA GLY A 118 -4.19 -19.73 7.46
C GLY A 118 -3.43 -20.02 6.15
N SER A 119 -3.57 -21.24 5.63
CA SER A 119 -2.93 -21.69 4.38
C SER A 119 -3.69 -21.19 3.15
N VAL A 120 -3.63 -19.89 2.88
CA VAL A 120 -4.33 -19.25 1.75
C VAL A 120 -3.55 -19.36 0.43
N TYR A 121 -2.23 -19.51 0.48
CA TYR A 121 -1.41 -19.63 -0.72
C TYR A 121 -1.29 -21.09 -1.19
N PRO A 122 -1.29 -21.38 -2.50
CA PRO A 122 -1.24 -22.75 -3.01
C PRO A 122 -0.04 -23.59 -2.56
N PHE A 123 1.11 -22.97 -2.24
CA PHE A 123 2.30 -23.69 -1.79
C PHE A 123 2.23 -24.16 -0.33
N GLN A 124 1.19 -23.73 0.41
CA GLN A 124 0.97 -24.04 1.83
C GLN A 124 0.03 -25.24 2.04
N GLN A 125 -0.40 -25.89 0.96
CA GLN A 125 -1.33 -27.04 0.95
C GLN A 125 -0.58 -28.37 0.85
#